data_AF-A0AA36E4C6-F1
#
_entry.id   AF-A0AA36E4C6-F1
#
_cell.length_a   1.000
_cell.length_b   1.000
_cell.length_c   1.000
_cell.angle_alpha   90.00
_cell.angle_beta   90.00
_cell.angle_gamma   90.00
#
_symmetry.space_group_name_H-M   'P 1'
#
loop_
_entity.id
_entity.type
_entity.pdbx_description
1 polymer ?
#
loop_
_entity_poly.entity_id
_entity_poly.type
_entity_poly.pdbx_seq_one_letter_code
_entity_poly.pdbx_strand_id
1 'polypeptide(L)'
;MWFFWTRLESMLYSKIQLKKADDKDPMMQQIKKLLSYDKDGSWDLLCRGLKILTNGHGNTMMQTPSDFDMWKKDIETKGFDLSFMEYQDKLHVAANNCCRFEFPIALGRVPDGMRCPECHCVMEKYIAFLCCHDQDGLLELD
;
A
#
# COMPACT_ATOMS: atom_id res chain seq x y z
N MET A 1 -15.97 -2.57 -6.25
CA MET A 1 -14.77 -1.96 -5.65
C MET A 1 -14.31 -0.66 -6.31
N TRP A 2 -14.75 -0.30 -7.54
CA TRP A 2 -14.34 0.95 -8.21
C TRP A 2 -14.44 2.23 -7.37
N PHE A 3 -15.61 2.46 -6.74
CA PHE A 3 -15.83 3.64 -5.89
C PHE A 3 -14.83 3.78 -4.73
N PHE A 4 -14.32 2.66 -4.20
CA PHE A 4 -13.32 2.68 -3.12
C PHE A 4 -12.00 3.27 -3.63
N TRP A 5 -11.51 2.76 -4.76
CA TRP A 5 -10.26 3.24 -5.36
C TRP A 5 -10.35 4.68 -5.85
N THR A 6 -11.43 5.04 -6.55
CA THR A 6 -11.64 6.42 -7.00
C THR A 6 -11.62 7.43 -5.83
N ARG A 7 -12.12 7.03 -4.66
CA ARG A 7 -12.07 7.87 -3.46
C ARG A 7 -10.64 8.00 -2.91
N LEU A 8 -9.89 6.91 -2.81
CA LEU A 8 -8.49 6.94 -2.36
C LEU A 8 -7.60 7.76 -3.31
N GLU A 9 -7.73 7.55 -4.62
CA GLU A 9 -7.05 8.34 -5.64
C GLU A 9 -7.39 9.83 -5.51
N SER A 10 -8.68 10.16 -5.35
CA SER A 10 -9.13 11.54 -5.18
C SER A 10 -8.55 12.18 -3.91
N MET A 11 -8.47 11.45 -2.81
CA MET A 11 -7.85 11.92 -1.57
C MET A 11 -6.36 12.22 -1.77
N LEU A 12 -5.62 11.31 -2.42
CA LEU A 12 -4.21 11.52 -2.74
C LEU A 12 -4.00 12.72 -3.66
N TYR A 13 -4.76 12.80 -4.76
CA TYR A 13 -4.66 13.89 -5.72
C TYR A 13 -4.95 15.26 -5.09
N SER A 14 -6.00 15.34 -4.27
CA SER A 14 -6.32 16.58 -3.56
C SER A 14 -5.16 17.04 -2.67
N LYS A 15 -4.54 16.11 -1.95
CA LYS A 15 -3.39 16.40 -1.07
C LYS A 15 -2.14 16.79 -1.86
N ILE A 16 -1.89 16.17 -3.01
CA ILE A 16 -0.79 16.55 -3.92
C ILE A 16 -0.98 17.98 -4.41
N GLN A 17 -2.17 18.34 -4.91
CA GLN A 17 -2.48 19.68 -5.42
C GLN A 17 -2.31 20.77 -4.34
N LEU A 18 -2.69 20.45 -3.10
CA LEU A 18 -2.50 21.34 -1.95
C LEU A 18 -1.05 21.39 -1.44
N LYS A 19 -0.12 20.65 -2.04
CA LYS A 19 1.26 20.44 -1.53
C LYS A 19 1.28 19.94 -0.08
N LYS A 20 0.25 19.15 0.28
CA LYS A 20 0.01 18.55 1.61
C LYS A 20 0.02 17.02 1.57
N ALA A 21 0.58 16.42 0.53
CA ALA A 21 0.85 14.98 0.47
C ALA A 21 2.06 14.61 1.36
N ASP A 22 2.12 15.19 2.56
CA ASP A 22 3.20 15.03 3.53
C ASP A 22 3.28 13.56 3.98
N ASP A 23 4.51 13.10 4.19
CA ASP A 23 4.81 11.75 4.63
C ASP A 23 4.58 11.58 6.14
N LYS A 24 4.32 12.65 6.87
CA LYS A 24 4.02 12.59 8.32
C LYS A 24 2.56 12.30 8.64
N ASP A 25 1.63 12.44 7.69
CA ASP A 25 0.20 12.15 7.89
C ASP A 25 -0.02 10.62 7.83
N PRO A 26 -0.34 9.95 8.96
CA PRO A 26 -0.46 8.49 8.99
C PRO A 26 -1.57 7.98 8.08
N MET A 27 -2.64 8.76 7.88
CA MET A 27 -3.71 8.39 6.97
C MET A 27 -3.21 8.44 5.52
N MET A 28 -2.42 9.46 5.16
CA MET A 28 -1.83 9.54 3.83
C MET A 28 -0.83 8.43 3.56
N GLN A 29 -0.08 7.98 4.57
CA GLN A 29 0.79 6.82 4.45
C GLN A 29 -0.02 5.56 4.11
N GLN A 30 -1.11 5.31 4.85
CA GLN A 30 -1.99 4.16 4.60
C GLN A 30 -2.63 4.22 3.20
N ILE A 31 -3.09 5.40 2.76
CA ILE A 31 -3.65 5.62 1.42
C ILE A 31 -2.60 5.34 0.32
N LYS A 32 -1.38 5.85 0.48
CA LYS A 32 -0.27 5.64 -0.46
C LYS A 32 0.08 4.15 -0.57
N LYS A 33 0.20 3.43 0.56
CA LYS A 33 0.48 1.99 0.54
C LYS A 33 -0.59 1.21 -0.21
N LEU A 34 -1.88 1.39 0.13
CA LEU A 34 -2.99 0.73 -0.55
C LEU A 34 -3.00 1.00 -2.06
N LEU A 35 -2.84 2.26 -2.48
CA LEU A 35 -2.81 2.62 -3.90
C LEU A 35 -1.62 2.02 -4.64
N SER A 36 -0.49 1.76 -3.96
CA SER A 36 0.64 1.07 -4.56
C SER A 36 0.35 -0.42 -4.81
N TYR A 37 -0.43 -1.07 -3.94
CA TYR A 37 -0.74 -2.49 -4.09
C TYR A 37 -1.80 -2.79 -5.14
N ASP A 38 -2.68 -1.83 -5.49
CA ASP A 38 -3.74 -2.02 -6.51
C ASP A 38 -3.18 -2.50 -7.86
N LYS A 39 -1.93 -2.15 -8.18
CA LYS A 39 -1.26 -2.54 -9.43
C LYS A 39 -0.31 -3.72 -9.29
N ASP A 40 0.20 -3.97 -8.08
CA ASP A 40 1.23 -4.98 -7.83
C ASP A 40 0.66 -6.33 -7.35
N GLY A 41 -0.65 -6.44 -7.15
CA GLY A 41 -1.34 -7.71 -6.95
C GLY A 41 -2.39 -7.70 -5.83
N SER A 42 -2.38 -8.73 -4.99
CA SER A 42 -3.29 -8.83 -3.84
C SER A 42 -2.92 -7.84 -2.74
N TRP A 43 -3.92 -7.33 -2.03
CA TRP A 43 -3.77 -6.46 -0.88
C TRP A 43 -4.74 -6.89 0.20
N ASP A 44 -4.39 -6.66 1.46
CA ASP A 44 -5.30 -6.86 2.58
C ASP A 44 -5.27 -5.69 3.55
N LEU A 45 -6.38 -5.52 4.25
CA LEU A 45 -6.59 -4.47 5.24
C LEU A 45 -7.10 -5.10 6.54
N LEU A 46 -6.35 -4.92 7.63
CA LEU A 46 -6.80 -5.32 8.96
C LEU A 46 -7.41 -4.12 9.69
N CYS A 47 -8.66 -4.27 10.15
CA CYS A 47 -9.39 -3.26 10.89
C CYS A 47 -9.99 -3.83 12.17
N ARG A 48 -10.09 -2.98 13.20
CA ARG A 48 -10.88 -3.23 14.41
C ARG A 48 -11.99 -2.18 14.49
N GLY A 49 -13.20 -2.56 14.08
CA GLY A 49 -14.31 -1.62 13.94
C GLY A 49 -13.99 -0.55 12.90
N LEU A 50 -14.06 0.73 13.29
CA LEU A 50 -13.72 1.87 12.43
C LEU A 50 -12.21 2.19 12.41
N LYS A 51 -11.40 1.50 13.22
CA LYS A 51 -9.96 1.74 13.31
C LYS A 51 -9.23 0.83 12.33
N ILE A 52 -8.54 1.42 11.36
CA ILE A 52 -7.56 0.72 10.53
C ILE A 52 -6.33 0.42 11.40
N LEU A 53 -5.94 -0.85 11.48
CA LEU A 53 -4.73 -1.28 12.20
C LEU A 53 -3.53 -1.27 11.27
N THR A 54 -3.62 -1.97 10.14
CA THR A 54 -2.57 -2.00 9.12
C THR A 54 -3.13 -2.39 7.76
N ASN A 55 -2.41 -2.07 6.71
CA ASN A 55 -2.60 -2.61 5.37
C ASN A 55 -1.26 -3.10 4.82
N GLY A 56 -1.32 -4.05 3.91
CA GLY A 56 -0.12 -4.64 3.34
C GLY A 56 -0.40 -5.41 2.06
N HIS A 57 0.69 -5.77 1.39
CA HIS A 57 0.65 -6.70 0.27
C HIS A 57 0.08 -8.05 0.73
N GLY A 58 -0.80 -8.65 -0.07
CA GLY A 58 -1.55 -9.86 0.33
C GLY A 58 -0.64 -11.00 0.74
N ASN A 59 0.53 -11.17 0.11
CA ASN A 59 1.52 -12.17 0.54
C ASN A 59 1.94 -12.03 2.01
N THR A 60 2.33 -10.83 2.48
CA THR A 60 2.78 -10.65 3.87
C THR A 60 1.60 -10.66 4.84
N MET A 61 0.45 -10.16 4.40
CA MET A 61 -0.78 -10.15 5.18
C MET A 61 -1.37 -11.54 5.39
N MET A 62 -1.28 -12.43 4.39
CA MET A 62 -1.69 -13.84 4.46
C MET A 62 -0.68 -14.71 5.18
N GLN A 63 0.61 -14.36 5.11
CA GLN A 63 1.63 -15.06 5.87
C GLN A 63 1.47 -14.82 7.39
N THR A 64 1.07 -13.62 7.81
CA THR A 64 0.90 -13.29 9.24
C THR A 64 -0.02 -14.27 10.00
N PRO A 65 -1.24 -14.60 9.55
CA PRO A 65 -2.07 -15.60 10.20
C PRO A 65 -1.55 -17.03 10.02
N SER A 66 -0.83 -17.34 8.94
CA SER A 66 -0.19 -18.65 8.74
C SER A 66 0.89 -18.90 9.79
N ASP A 67 1.62 -17.85 10.15
CA ASP A 67 2.69 -17.89 11.15
C ASP A 67 2.19 -17.61 12.58
N PHE A 68 0.88 -17.76 12.83
CA PHE A 68 0.27 -17.49 14.14
C PHE A 68 1.00 -18.16 15.30
N ASP A 69 1.44 -19.41 15.13
CA ASP A 69 2.18 -20.13 16.17
C ASP A 69 3.51 -19.47 16.56
N MET A 70 4.12 -18.69 15.66
CA MET A 70 5.39 -18.00 15.90
C MET A 70 5.22 -16.77 16.80
N TRP A 71 4.08 -16.08 16.72
CA TRP A 71 3.87 -14.81 17.42
C TRP A 71 2.73 -14.82 18.44
N LYS A 72 1.92 -15.89 18.52
CA LYS A 72 0.79 -15.98 19.46
C LYS A 72 1.17 -15.78 20.93
N LYS A 73 2.42 -16.10 21.30
CA LYS A 73 2.94 -15.90 22.67
C LYS A 73 2.99 -14.42 23.06
N ASP A 74 3.18 -13.53 22.09
CA ASP A 74 3.23 -12.09 22.34
C ASP A 74 1.85 -11.53 22.70
N ILE A 75 0.77 -12.24 22.34
CA ILE A 75 -0.62 -11.78 22.59
C ILE A 75 -0.89 -11.64 24.08
N GLU A 76 -0.36 -12.55 24.91
CA GLU A 76 -0.55 -12.53 26.37
C GLU A 76 0.04 -11.27 27.01
N THR A 77 1.09 -10.70 26.41
CA THR A 77 1.81 -9.55 26.98
C THR A 77 1.43 -8.22 26.31
N LYS A 78 1.21 -8.22 24.99
CA LYS A 78 1.01 -7.01 24.17
C LYS A 78 -0.42 -6.86 23.65
N GLY A 79 -1.21 -7.93 23.66
CA GLY A 79 -2.52 -8.01 23.02
C GLY A 79 -2.44 -8.22 21.51
N PHE A 80 -3.54 -8.71 20.92
CA PHE A 80 -3.60 -9.14 19.52
C PHE A 80 -3.15 -8.07 18.51
N ASP A 81 -3.66 -6.84 18.61
CA ASP A 81 -3.40 -5.79 17.61
C ASP A 81 -1.92 -5.48 17.49
N LEU A 82 -1.26 -5.25 18.63
CA LEU A 82 0.14 -4.88 18.66
C LEU A 82 1.02 -6.05 18.21
N SER A 83 0.73 -7.26 18.69
CA SER A 83 1.45 -8.47 18.25
C SER A 83 1.32 -8.72 16.74
N PHE A 84 0.12 -8.56 16.19
CA PHE A 84 -0.11 -8.70 14.75
C PHE A 84 0.65 -7.63 13.96
N MET A 85 0.53 -6.36 14.35
CA MET A 85 1.18 -5.25 13.65
C MET A 85 2.71 -5.37 13.69
N GLU A 86 3.30 -5.73 14.83
CA GLU A 86 4.75 -5.94 14.95
C GLU A 86 5.24 -7.13 14.13
N TYR A 87 4.46 -8.21 14.04
CA TYR A 87 4.83 -9.36 13.22
C TYR A 87 4.73 -9.03 11.73
N GLN A 88 3.66 -8.35 11.32
CA GLN A 88 3.49 -7.88 9.96
C GLN A 88 4.63 -6.94 9.55
N ASP A 89 5.02 -6.00 10.43
CA ASP A 89 6.11 -5.06 10.15
C ASP A 89 7.44 -5.80 9.90
N LYS A 90 7.73 -6.86 10.67
CA LYS A 90 8.90 -7.73 10.43
C LYS A 90 8.86 -8.39 9.06
N LEU A 91 7.71 -8.97 8.67
CA LEU A 91 7.56 -9.58 7.34
C LEU A 91 7.71 -8.54 6.23
N HIS A 92 7.15 -7.35 6.46
CA HIS A 92 7.20 -6.26 5.52
C HIS A 92 8.62 -5.76 5.28
N VAL A 93 9.39 -5.54 6.35
CA VAL A 93 10.82 -5.19 6.29
C VAL A 93 11.62 -6.29 5.59
N ALA A 94 11.37 -7.56 5.91
CA ALA A 94 12.06 -8.68 5.29
C ALA A 94 11.80 -8.79 3.78
N ALA A 95 10.59 -8.44 3.33
CA ALA A 95 10.22 -8.45 1.92
C ALA A 95 10.94 -7.36 1.10
N ASN A 96 11.41 -6.28 1.75
CA ASN A 96 12.03 -5.11 1.09
C ASN A 96 11.16 -4.53 -0.04
N ASN A 97 9.84 -4.61 0.11
CA ASN A 97 8.91 -4.13 -0.92
C ASN A 97 8.95 -2.61 -1.00
N CYS A 98 9.25 -2.06 -2.17
CA CYS A 98 9.10 -0.64 -2.47
C CYS A 98 7.81 -0.40 -3.27
N CYS A 99 7.21 0.76 -3.09
CA CYS A 99 6.00 1.12 -3.83
C CYS A 99 6.30 1.55 -5.26
N ARG A 100 5.36 1.25 -6.15
CA ARG A 100 5.23 1.87 -7.47
C ARG A 100 3.93 2.68 -7.52
N PHE A 101 3.99 3.85 -8.16
CA PHE A 101 2.80 4.65 -8.46
C PHE A 101 2.75 4.97 -9.94
N GLU A 102 1.54 5.00 -10.48
CA GLU A 102 1.27 5.39 -11.87
C GLU A 102 0.31 6.56 -11.89
N PHE A 103 0.71 7.64 -12.57
CA PHE A 103 -0.08 8.86 -12.66
C PHE A 103 -0.35 9.17 -14.14
N PRO A 104 -1.62 9.22 -14.57
CA PRO A 104 -1.95 9.57 -15.94
C PRO A 104 -1.51 11.01 -16.26
N ILE A 105 -0.57 11.16 -17.20
CA ILE A 105 -0.01 12.48 -17.58
C ILE A 105 -1.09 13.39 -18.16
N ALA A 106 -2.02 12.84 -18.95
CA ALA A 106 -3.10 13.60 -19.59
C ALA A 106 -3.99 14.37 -18.61
N LEU A 107 -4.03 13.95 -17.33
CA LEU A 107 -4.82 14.62 -16.31
C LEU A 107 -4.06 15.78 -15.63
N GLY A 108 -2.78 15.99 -15.94
CA GLY A 108 -1.96 17.06 -15.34
C GLY A 108 -1.74 16.91 -13.84
N ARG A 109 -1.89 15.70 -13.30
CA ARG A 109 -1.90 15.40 -11.85
C ARG A 109 -0.62 14.72 -11.36
N VAL A 110 0.46 14.79 -12.13
CA VAL A 110 1.73 14.15 -11.77
C VAL A 110 2.46 15.00 -10.71
N PRO A 111 2.78 14.47 -9.52
CA PRO A 111 3.50 15.22 -8.50
C PRO A 111 4.92 15.58 -8.93
N ASP A 112 5.47 16.68 -8.39
CA ASP A 112 6.85 17.12 -8.64
C ASP A 112 7.92 16.18 -8.03
N GLY A 113 7.53 15.42 -7.01
CA GLY A 113 8.33 14.38 -6.37
C GLY A 113 7.53 13.78 -5.22
N MET A 114 7.90 12.59 -4.78
CA MET A 114 7.28 11.91 -3.64
C MET A 114 8.29 11.01 -2.95
N ARG A 115 8.03 10.65 -1.68
CA ARG A 115 8.77 9.59 -1.00
C ARG A 115 7.96 8.30 -1.00
N CYS A 116 8.67 7.19 -1.05
CA CYS A 116 8.07 5.87 -0.89
C CYS A 116 7.49 5.75 0.54
N PRO A 117 6.24 5.30 0.71
CA PRO A 117 5.66 5.10 2.04
C PRO A 117 6.29 3.91 2.80
N GLU A 118 7.01 3.02 2.11
CA GLU A 118 7.69 1.86 2.71
C GLU A 118 9.14 2.18 3.09
N CYS A 119 9.97 2.58 2.13
CA CYS A 119 11.41 2.80 2.36
C CYS A 119 11.79 4.27 2.63
N HIS A 120 10.84 5.20 2.50
CA HIS A 120 11.05 6.65 2.69
C HIS A 120 12.09 7.33 1.78
N CYS A 121 12.67 6.59 0.83
CA CYS A 121 13.50 7.12 -0.23
C CYS A 121 12.68 8.01 -1.17
N VAL A 122 13.33 9.02 -1.75
CA VAL A 122 12.74 9.83 -2.82
C VAL A 122 12.55 8.93 -4.03
N MET A 123 11.35 8.93 -4.58
CA MET A 123 11.00 8.13 -5.73
C MET A 123 11.40 8.82 -7.03
N GLU A 124 11.94 8.04 -7.96
CA GLU A 124 12.22 8.51 -9.32
C GLU A 124 10.94 8.55 -10.16
N LYS A 125 10.91 9.48 -11.12
CA LYS A 125 9.82 9.57 -12.09
C LYS A 125 10.23 8.90 -13.38
N TYR A 126 9.37 8.04 -13.89
CA TYR A 126 9.47 7.48 -15.23
C TYR A 126 8.19 7.78 -16.01
N ILE A 127 8.29 7.81 -17.33
CA ILE A 127 7.16 7.95 -18.25
C ILE A 127 7.04 6.63 -19.02
N ALA A 128 5.84 6.06 -19.04
CA ALA A 128 5.52 4.85 -19.78
C ALA A 128 4.37 5.10 -20.76
N PHE A 129 4.38 4.39 -21.89
CA PHE A 129 3.27 4.35 -22.84
C PHE A 129 2.46 3.08 -22.59
N LEU A 130 1.15 3.23 -22.40
CA LEU A 130 0.23 2.11 -22.15
C LEU A 130 -0.65 1.88 -23.38
N CYS A 131 -0.81 0.63 -23.80
CA CYS A 131 -1.72 0.22 -24.86
C CYS A 131 -3.12 -0.09 -24.27
N CYS A 132 -4.19 0.07 -25.04
CA CYS A 132 -5.57 -0.15 -24.58
C CYS A 132 -5.96 -1.62 -24.37
N HIS A 133 -5.01 -2.57 -24.46
CA HIS A 133 -5.28 -4.00 -24.46
C HIS A 133 -4.80 -4.76 -23.20
N ASP A 134 -4.11 -4.11 -22.26
CA ASP A 134 -3.55 -4.77 -21.07
C ASP A 134 -4.44 -4.63 -19.82
N GLN A 135 -5.65 -5.20 -19.85
CA GLN A 135 -6.37 -5.50 -18.59
C GLN A 135 -6.80 -6.95 -18.40
N ASP A 136 -6.53 -7.85 -19.36
CA ASP A 136 -6.87 -9.29 -19.24
C ASP A 136 -5.69 -10.25 -19.51
N GLY A 137 -4.43 -9.78 -19.50
CA GLY A 137 -3.29 -10.51 -20.10
C GLY A 137 -2.19 -11.07 -19.18
N LEU A 138 -2.39 -11.20 -17.86
CA LEU A 138 -1.43 -11.91 -16.98
C LEU A 138 -1.93 -13.29 -16.51
N LEU A 139 -2.89 -13.87 -17.23
CA LEU A 139 -3.09 -15.31 -17.28
C LEU A 139 -2.75 -15.75 -18.70
N GLU A 140 -1.49 -16.07 -18.92
CA GLU A 140 -1.06 -17.28 -19.65
C GLU A 140 0.47 -17.31 -19.61
N LEU A 141 0.97 -18.13 -18.68
CA LEU A 141 2.26 -18.77 -18.80
C LEU A 141 2.20 -19.70 -20.02
N ASP A 142 3.15 -19.54 -20.93
CA ASP A 142 3.88 -20.64 -21.58
C ASP A 142 5.28 -20.15 -22.01
#